data_AF-A0A432RMM4-F1
#
_entry.id   AF-A0A432RMM4-F1
#
_cell.length_a   1.000
_cell.length_b   1.000
_cell.length_c   1.000
_cell.angle_alpha   90.00
_cell.angle_beta   90.00
_cell.angle_gamma   90.00
#
_symmetry.space_group_name_H-M   'P 1'
#
loop_
_entity.id
_entity.type
_entity.pdbx_description
1 polymer ?
#
loop_
_entity_poly.entity_id
_entity_poly.type
_entity_poly.pdbx_seq_one_letter_code
_entity_poly.pdbx_strand_id
1 'polypeptide(L)' 'MHGKYYDLEPFLELYPGGRRLLHQVRVTNCTAVFESTHLHDRIPKKLLERYYVTDKTGYSPSF' A
#
# COMPACT_ATOMS: atom_id res chain seq x y z
N MET A 1 2.44 -4.25 -0.01
CA MET A 1 1.37 -4.65 0.94
C MET A 1 0.95 -6.08 0.63
N HIS A 2 0.72 -6.93 1.64
CA HIS A 2 0.31 -8.34 1.45
C HIS A 2 1.21 -9.12 0.50
N GLY A 3 2.53 -8.93 0.61
CA GLY A 3 3.48 -9.57 -0.31
C GLY A 3 3.44 -9.04 -1.74
N LYS A 4 2.81 -7.89 -2.02
CA LYS A 4 2.76 -7.26 -3.34
C LYS A 4 3.46 -5.91 -3.35
N TYR A 5 4.12 -5.59 -4.46
CA TYR A 5 4.68 -4.28 -4.74
C TYR A 5 3.69 -3.43 -5.53
N TYR A 6 3.59 -2.16 -5.14
CA TYR A 6 2.72 -1.17 -5.76
C TYR A 6 3.52 0.10 -6.05
N ASP A 7 3.34 0.67 -7.24
CA ASP A 7 3.90 1.98 -7.59
C ASP A 7 2.87 3.07 -7.32
N LEU A 8 3.01 3.71 -6.16
CA LEU A 8 2.13 4.80 -5.72
C LEU A 8 2.65 6.19 -6.11
N GLU A 9 3.76 6.30 -6.85
CA GLU A 9 4.30 7.59 -7.30
C GLU A 9 3.24 8.43 -8.04
N PRO A 10 2.45 7.87 -8.99
CA PRO A 10 1.41 8.64 -9.68
C PRO A 10 0.24 9.07 -8.77
N PHE A 11 0.14 8.48 -7.58
CA PHE A 11 -0.94 8.72 -6.62
C PHE A 11 -0.54 9.70 -5.50
N LEU A 12 0.74 10.10 -5.41
CA LEU A 12 1.26 10.91 -4.30
C LEU A 12 0.47 12.20 -4.05
N GLU A 13 0.16 12.93 -5.12
CA GLU A 13 -0.55 14.22 -5.05
C GLU A 13 -2.07 14.06 -4.89
N LEU A 14 -2.60 12.86 -5.15
CA LEU A 14 -4.03 12.55 -5.03
C LEU A 14 -4.38 11.89 -3.70
N TYR A 15 -3.38 11.49 -2.91
CA TYR A 15 -3.61 10.74 -1.69
C TYR A 15 -4.20 11.61 -0.57
N PRO A 16 -5.41 11.31 -0.06
CA PRO A 16 -6.07 12.13 0.96
C PRO A 16 -5.32 12.22 2.29
N GLY A 17 -4.51 11.21 2.64
CA GLY A 17 -3.68 11.19 3.85
C GLY A 17 -2.39 12.01 3.75
N GLY A 18 -2.14 12.63 2.59
CA GLY A 18 -0.98 13.47 2.29
C GLY A 18 0.29 12.68 1.93
N ARG A 19 1.06 13.22 0.98
CA ARG A 19 2.29 12.58 0.45
C ARG A 19 3.32 12.14 1.49
N ARG A 20 3.38 12.83 2.65
CA ARG A 20 4.34 12.52 3.72
C ARG A 20 4.21 11.08 4.23
N LEU A 21 2.99 10.58 4.38
CA LEU A 21 2.76 9.23 4.89
C LEU A 21 3.27 8.18 3.88
N LEU A 22 3.00 8.38 2.59
CA LEU A 22 3.47 7.48 1.53
C LEU A 22 5.01 7.46 1.43
N HIS A 23 5.67 8.61 1.62
CA HIS A 23 7.13 8.65 1.70
C HIS A 23 7.69 7.90 2.92
N GLN A 24 7.05 8.02 4.09
CA GLN A 24 7.49 7.34 5.32
C GLN A 24 7.43 5.81 5.20
N VAL A 25 6.48 5.29 4.42
CA VAL A 25 6.29 3.85 4.24
C VAL A 25 6.86 3.30 2.93
N ARG A 26 7.62 4.13 2.18
CA ARG A 26 8.19 3.73 0.89
C ARG A 26 9.15 2.55 1.07
N VAL A 27 9.05 1.57 0.18
CA VAL A 27 9.91 0.36 0.16
C VAL A 27 9.76 -0.53 1.41
N THR A 28 8.88 -0.20 2.37
CA THR A 28 8.63 -1.04 3.55
C THR A 28 7.38 -1.90 3.39
N ASN A 29 7.24 -2.91 4.24
CA ASN A 29 5.98 -3.64 4.34
C ASN A 29 4.96 -2.83 5.14
N CYS A 30 4.17 -2.02 4.45
CA CYS A 30 3.16 -1.15 5.07
C CYS A 30 1.78 -1.80 5.25
N THR A 31 1.69 -3.13 5.22
CA THR A 31 0.42 -3.87 5.31
C THR A 31 -0.37 -3.51 6.58
N ALA A 32 0.28 -3.51 7.74
CA ALA A 32 -0.37 -3.20 9.00
C ALA A 32 -0.90 -1.75 9.02
N VAL A 33 -0.11 -0.78 8.54
CA VAL A 33 -0.50 0.63 8.45
C VAL A 33 -1.68 0.80 7.49
N PHE A 34 -1.65 0.12 6.35
CA PHE A 34 -2.71 0.18 5.37
C PHE A 34 -4.03 -0.38 5.92
N GLU A 35 -4.02 -1.57 6.54
CA GLU A 35 -5.23 -2.20 7.08
C GLU A 35 -5.77 -1.46 8.30
N SER A 36 -4.92 -0.88 9.16
CA SER A 36 -5.37 -0.10 10.32
C SER A 36 -5.94 1.27 9.94
N THR A 37 -5.46 1.87 8.84
CA THR A 37 -5.97 3.15 8.35
C THR A 37 -7.29 3.00 7.60
N HIS A 38 -7.44 1.93 6.82
CA HIS A 38 -8.60 1.72 5.93
C HIS A 38 -9.54 0.64 6.48
N LEU A 39 -9.78 0.66 7.79
CA LEU A 39 -10.72 -0.22 8.47
C LEU A 39 -12.10 -0.14 7.81
N HIS A 40 -12.60 -1.28 7.34
CA HIS A 40 -13.89 -1.44 6.67
C HIS A 40 -14.07 -0.73 5.32
N ASP A 41 -13.00 -0.15 4.75
CA ASP A 41 -13.09 0.52 3.45
C ASP A 41 -12.70 -0.40 2.29
N ARG A 42 -13.61 -0.52 1.31
CA ARG A 42 -13.40 -1.32 0.09
C ARG A 42 -12.76 -0.50 -1.04
N ILE A 43 -12.84 0.82 -0.99
CA ILE A 43 -12.35 1.71 -2.05
C ILE A 43 -10.81 1.67 -2.14
N PRO A 44 -10.04 1.80 -1.05
CA PRO A 44 -8.57 1.77 -1.08
C PRO A 44 -8.04 0.43 -1.61
N LYS A 45 -8.70 -0.68 -1.25
CA LYS A 45 -8.33 -2.03 -1.73
C LYS A 45 -8.48 -2.13 -3.25
N LYS A 46 -9.60 -1.65 -3.82
CA LYS A 46 -9.80 -1.61 -5.28
C LYS A 46 -8.87 -0.61 -5.97
N LEU A 47 -8.60 0.53 -5.34
CA LEU A 47 -7.72 1.54 -5.91
C LEU A 47 -6.28 1.03 -6.04
N LEU A 48 -5.80 0.29 -5.04
CA LEU A 48 -4.47 -0.34 -5.04
C LEU A 48 -4.21 -1.23 -6.24
N GLU A 49 -5.23 -1.93 -6.74
CA GLU A 49 -5.10 -2.83 -7.89
C GLU A 49 -4.57 -2.11 -9.14
N ARG A 50 -4.88 -0.81 -9.30
CA ARG A 50 -4.40 0.01 -10.43
C ARG A 50 -2.90 0.27 -10.40
N TYR A 51 -2.29 0.16 -9.22
CA TYR A 51 -0.88 0.46 -8.99
C TYR A 51 -0.04 -0.78 -8.78
N TYR A 52 -0.62 -1.97 -8.95
CA TYR A 52 0.09 -3.23 -8.78
C TYR A 52 1.24 -3.36 -9.78
N VAL A 53 2.41 -3.78 -9.30
CA VAL A 53 3.60 -4.02 -10.12
C VAL A 53 3.90 -5.51 -10.20
N THR A 54 4.12 -6.15 -9.06
CA THR A 54 4.51 -7.56 -9.00
C THR A 54 4.37 -8.14 -7.59
N ASP A 55 4.39 -9.46 -7.47
CA ASP A 55 4.48 -10.16 -6.20
C ASP A 55 5.92 -10.13 -5.65
N LYS A 56 6.05 -10.01 -4.33
CA LYS A 56 7.33 -10.11 -3.62
C LYS A 56 7.72 -11.57 -3.49
N THR A 57 8.79 -11.96 -4.17
CA THR A 57 9.37 -13.31 -4.07
C THR A 57 9.79 -13.62 -2.64
N GLY A 58 9.41 -14.81 -2.15
CA GLY A 58 9.77 -15.27 -0.80
C GLY A 58 9.02 -14.57 0.34
N TYR A 59 7.93 -13.87 0.04
CA TYR A 59 7.06 -13.35 1.10
C TYR A 59 6.42 -14.50 1.89
N SER A 60 6.74 -14.56 3.18
CA SER A 60 6.05 -15.41 4.15
C SER A 60 5.51 -14.50 5.25
N PRO A 61 4.19 -14.42 5.47
CA PRO A 61 3.64 -13.66 6.59
C PRO A 61 4.04 -14.35 7.90
N SER A 62 4.86 -13.68 8.70
CA SER A 62 5.06 -14.03 10.11
C SER A 62 3.87 -13.48 10.90
N PHE A 63 2.99 -14.37 11.35
CA PHE A 63 1.96 -14.03 12.34
C PHE A 63 2.57 -14.00 13.74
#